data_AF-A0A5C7K1K0-F1
#
_entry.id   AF-A0A5C7K1K0-F1
#
_cell.length_a   1.000
_cell.length_b   1.000
_cell.length_c   1.000
_cell.angle_alpha   90.00
_cell.angle_beta   90.00
_cell.angle_gamma   90.00
#
_symmetry.space_group_name_H-M   'P 1'
#
loop_
_entity.id
_entity.type
_entity.pdbx_description
1 polymer ?
#
loop_
_entity_poly.entity_id
_entity_poly.type
_entity_poly.pdbx_seq_one_letter_code
_entity_poly.pdbx_strand_id
1 'polypeptide(L)'
;MNNEIASSAPLERARQRQAEMRAAGVPVQRRNPIEKANANPTSLRAAIDAKCFDCEGGDADPCIQWRIGNCVCPDCPLYPVRPHQRLFGADMPAALRPQTPVSCPQGAPRSDAPA
;
A
#
# COMPACT_ATOMS: atom_id res chain seq x y z
N MET A 1 33.24 -28.79 2.22
CA MET A 1 31.88 -29.17 2.63
C MET A 1 30.91 -28.64 1.57
N ASN A 2 30.39 -29.50 0.70
CA ASN A 2 29.46 -29.11 -0.36
C ASN A 2 28.03 -29.26 0.17
N ASN A 3 27.25 -28.18 0.12
CA ASN A 3 25.83 -28.20 0.47
C ASN A 3 25.03 -28.07 -0.83
N GLU A 4 24.71 -29.22 -1.43
CA GLU A 4 23.92 -29.32 -2.66
C GLU A 4 22.44 -29.10 -2.35
N ILE A 5 21.97 -27.89 -2.68
CA ILE A 5 20.61 -27.42 -2.48
C ILE A 5 19.69 -28.13 -3.50
N ALA A 6 19.07 -29.23 -3.08
CA ALA A 6 17.99 -29.92 -3.79
C ALA A 6 16.67 -29.11 -3.74
N SER A 7 16.65 -27.89 -4.30
CA SER A 7 15.49 -26.96 -4.26
C SER A 7 14.89 -26.63 -5.64
N SER A 8 15.25 -27.36 -6.69
CA SER A 8 14.84 -27.08 -8.07
C SER A 8 13.41 -27.56 -8.43
N ALA A 9 12.97 -28.74 -7.97
CA ALA A 9 11.81 -29.39 -8.58
C ALA A 9 10.42 -28.72 -8.36
N PRO A 10 10.01 -28.28 -7.16
CA PRO A 10 8.68 -27.66 -6.98
C PRO A 10 8.61 -26.23 -7.53
N LEU A 11 9.70 -25.47 -7.39
CA LEU A 11 9.77 -24.09 -7.86
C LEU A 11 9.82 -24.00 -9.38
N GLU A 12 10.52 -24.92 -10.04
CA GLU A 12 10.56 -25.00 -11.51
C GLU A 12 9.19 -25.35 -12.08
N ARG A 13 8.49 -26.34 -11.51
CA ARG A 13 7.10 -26.68 -11.91
C ARG A 13 6.15 -25.48 -11.77
N ALA A 14 6.29 -24.70 -10.70
CA ALA A 14 5.50 -23.48 -10.51
C ALA A 14 5.79 -22.41 -11.57
N ARG A 15 7.06 -22.22 -11.93
CA ARG A 15 7.48 -21.29 -13.00
C ARG A 15 6.96 -21.73 -14.37
N GLN A 16 7.03 -23.03 -14.67
CA GLN A 16 6.59 -23.62 -15.93
C GLN A 16 5.07 -23.45 -16.10
N ARG A 17 4.28 -23.74 -15.06
CA ARG A 17 2.83 -23.50 -15.04
C ARG A 17 2.47 -22.01 -15.20
N GLN A 18 3.25 -21.11 -14.61
CA GLN A 18 3.06 -19.67 -14.83
C GLN A 18 3.35 -19.24 -16.27
N ALA A 19 4.39 -19.82 -16.89
CA ALA A 19 4.73 -19.56 -18.29
C ALA A 19 3.64 -20.08 -19.24
N GLU A 20 3.11 -21.28 -19.00
CA GLU A 20 1.99 -21.86 -19.73
C GLU A 20 0.73 -20.99 -19.62
N MET A 21 0.37 -20.55 -18.40
CA MET A 21 -0.81 -19.68 -18.21
C MET A 21 -0.63 -18.30 -18.88
N ARG A 22 0.60 -17.76 -18.92
CA ARG A 22 0.91 -16.51 -19.62
C ARG A 22 0.85 -16.70 -21.14
N ALA A 23 1.35 -17.82 -21.66
CA ALA A 23 1.29 -18.16 -23.07
C ALA A 23 -0.15 -18.42 -23.54
N ALA A 24 -0.99 -19.00 -22.67
CA ALA A 24 -2.43 -19.19 -22.91
C ALA A 24 -3.24 -17.88 -22.89
N GLY A 25 -2.60 -16.72 -22.63
CA GLY A 25 -3.26 -15.41 -22.68
C GLY A 25 -4.31 -15.18 -21.60
N VAL A 26 -4.27 -15.94 -20.49
CA VAL A 26 -5.25 -15.78 -19.40
C VAL A 26 -5.09 -14.38 -18.78
N PRO A 27 -6.13 -13.52 -18.83
CA PRO A 27 -6.03 -12.18 -18.28
C PRO A 27 -5.95 -12.26 -16.75
N VAL A 28 -4.83 -11.78 -16.18
CA VAL A 28 -4.68 -11.64 -14.74
C VAL A 28 -5.54 -10.48 -14.28
N GLN A 29 -6.76 -10.78 -13.83
CA GLN A 29 -7.67 -9.79 -13.27
C GLN A 29 -7.13 -9.31 -11.92
N ARG A 30 -6.54 -8.11 -11.90
CA ARG A 30 -6.12 -7.47 -10.65
C ARG A 30 -7.35 -6.95 -9.93
N ARG A 31 -7.81 -7.72 -8.93
CA ARG A 31 -8.95 -7.34 -8.10
C ARG A 31 -8.56 -6.39 -6.99
N ASN A 32 -9.36 -5.35 -6.81
CA ASN A 32 -9.26 -4.44 -5.67
C ASN A 32 -9.74 -5.11 -4.37
N PRO A 33 -9.38 -4.59 -3.18
CA PRO A 33 -9.83 -5.16 -1.91
C PRO A 33 -11.36 -5.27 -1.80
N ILE A 34 -12.09 -4.28 -2.33
CA ILE A 34 -13.55 -4.28 -2.40
C ILE A 34 -14.07 -5.43 -3.27
N GLU A 35 -13.49 -5.62 -4.45
CA GLU A 35 -13.86 -6.72 -5.35
C GLU A 35 -13.51 -8.10 -4.76
N LYS A 36 -12.41 -8.19 -4.01
CA LYS A 36 -12.03 -9.40 -3.29
C LYS A 36 -13.03 -9.75 -2.19
N ALA A 37 -13.56 -8.75 -1.49
CA ALA A 37 -14.62 -8.94 -0.50
C ALA A 37 -15.93 -9.38 -1.16
N ASN A 38 -16.33 -8.74 -2.27
CA ASN A 38 -17.53 -9.13 -3.01
C ASN A 38 -17.45 -10.54 -3.57
N ALA A 39 -16.26 -10.98 -4.01
CA ALA A 39 -16.05 -12.34 -4.49
C ALA A 39 -16.09 -13.40 -3.37
N ASN A 40 -15.74 -13.03 -2.14
CA ASN A 40 -15.67 -13.91 -0.98
C ASN A 40 -16.33 -13.26 0.24
N PRO A 41 -17.67 -13.13 0.25
CA PRO A 41 -18.40 -12.37 1.27
C PRO A 41 -18.32 -13.00 2.67
N THR A 42 -17.95 -14.28 2.76
CA THR A 42 -17.79 -15.03 4.02
C THR A 42 -16.48 -14.74 4.74
N SER A 43 -15.51 -14.09 4.07
CA SER A 43 -14.21 -13.82 4.66
C SER A 43 -14.23 -12.51 5.47
N LEU A 44 -14.13 -12.63 6.79
CA LEU A 44 -13.98 -11.49 7.70
C LEU A 44 -12.76 -10.63 7.32
N ARG A 45 -11.64 -11.27 6.95
CA ARG A 45 -10.42 -10.54 6.58
C ARG A 45 -10.62 -9.69 5.33
N ALA A 46 -11.28 -10.24 4.32
CA ALA A 46 -11.57 -9.51 3.09
C ALA A 46 -12.50 -8.31 3.37
N ALA A 47 -13.49 -8.47 4.25
CA ALA A 47 -14.37 -7.38 4.66
C ALA A 47 -13.62 -6.24 5.39
N ILE A 48 -12.72 -6.58 6.32
CA ILE A 48 -11.88 -5.58 7.01
C ILE A 48 -10.96 -4.87 6.01
N ASP A 49 -10.31 -5.61 5.12
CA ASP A 49 -9.40 -5.05 4.10
C ASP A 49 -10.16 -4.08 3.18
N ALA A 50 -11.36 -4.46 2.73
CA ALA A 50 -12.23 -3.60 1.93
C ALA A 50 -12.65 -2.34 2.70
N LYS A 51 -13.01 -2.45 3.98
CA LYS A 51 -13.45 -1.30 4.77
C LYS A 51 -12.30 -0.31 5.04
N CYS A 52 -11.11 -0.80 5.35
CA CYS A 52 -9.94 0.07 5.52
C CYS A 52 -9.51 0.74 4.21
N PHE A 53 -9.63 0.02 3.10
CA PHE A 53 -9.35 0.56 1.77
C PHE A 53 -10.34 1.68 1.38
N ASP A 54 -11.63 1.46 1.60
CA ASP A 54 -12.70 2.44 1.37
C ASP A 54 -12.52 3.70 2.25
N CYS A 55 -12.20 3.51 3.54
CA CYS A 55 -12.02 4.60 4.50
C CYS A 55 -10.84 5.54 4.16
N GLU A 56 -9.73 4.99 3.67
CA GLU A 56 -8.51 5.76 3.38
C GLU A 56 -8.47 6.30 1.94
N GLY A 57 -9.58 6.22 1.19
CA GLY A 57 -9.74 6.85 -0.14
C GLY A 57 -9.48 5.93 -1.35
N GLY A 58 -9.28 4.64 -1.12
CA GLY A 58 -9.23 3.62 -2.17
C GLY A 58 -8.15 3.85 -3.22
N ASP A 59 -8.53 3.73 -4.50
CA ASP A 59 -7.61 3.89 -5.65
C ASP A 59 -7.29 5.36 -5.98
N ALA A 60 -8.03 6.32 -5.42
CA ALA A 60 -7.77 7.74 -5.65
C ALA A 60 -6.48 8.19 -4.94
N ASP A 61 -6.12 7.54 -3.83
CA ASP A 61 -5.01 7.97 -2.98
C ASP A 61 -3.76 7.08 -3.14
N PRO A 62 -2.58 7.68 -3.37
CA PRO A 62 -1.34 6.92 -3.49
C PRO A 62 -0.95 6.29 -2.15
N CYS A 63 -0.26 5.16 -2.23
CA CYS A 63 0.31 4.46 -1.07
C CYS A 63 -0.71 4.08 0.02
N ILE A 64 -1.92 3.68 -0.38
CA ILE A 64 -3.02 3.27 0.50
C ILE A 64 -2.60 2.27 1.60
N GLN A 65 -1.71 1.33 1.31
CA GLN A 65 -1.22 0.34 2.29
C GLN A 65 -0.45 1.00 3.43
N TRP A 66 0.38 2.00 3.14
CA TRP A 66 1.12 2.75 4.14
C TRP A 66 0.17 3.61 4.98
N ARG A 67 -0.81 4.24 4.35
CA ARG A 67 -1.83 5.04 5.04
C ARG A 67 -2.68 4.22 5.99
N ILE A 68 -3.20 3.08 5.54
CA ILE A 68 -3.90 2.12 6.40
C ILE A 68 -2.98 1.71 7.56
N GLY A 69 -1.73 1.33 7.29
CA GLY A 69 -0.77 0.95 8.33
C GLY A 69 -0.45 2.06 9.35
N ASN A 70 -0.52 3.33 8.94
CA ASN A 70 -0.21 4.51 9.74
C ASN A 70 -1.47 5.34 10.11
N CYS A 71 -2.66 4.76 10.03
CA CYS A 71 -3.90 5.47 10.34
C CYS A 71 -3.90 5.93 11.81
N VAL A 72 -4.25 7.20 12.02
CA VAL A 72 -4.10 7.95 13.29
C VAL A 72 -5.33 7.88 14.20
N CYS A 73 -6.35 7.09 13.85
CA CYS A 73 -7.58 6.96 14.65
C CYS A 73 -7.48 5.74 15.58
N PRO A 74 -7.00 5.89 16.84
CA PRO A 74 -6.89 4.77 17.79
C PRO A 74 -8.25 4.26 18.25
N ASP A 75 -9.29 5.11 18.21
CA ASP A 75 -10.64 4.78 18.69
C ASP A 75 -11.44 3.93 17.70
N CYS A 76 -10.87 3.61 16.54
CA CYS A 76 -11.52 2.76 15.55
C CYS A 76 -11.64 1.32 16.09
N PRO A 77 -12.83 0.69 16.05
CA PRO A 77 -13.00 -0.69 16.51
C PRO A 77 -12.17 -1.71 15.71
N LEU A 78 -11.74 -1.34 14.49
CA LEU A 78 -10.89 -2.18 13.63
C LEU A 78 -9.39 -1.91 13.84
N TYR A 79 -9.00 -0.93 14.66
CA TYR A 79 -7.60 -0.59 14.93
C TYR A 79 -6.72 -1.81 15.30
N PRO A 80 -7.13 -2.73 16.22
CA PRO A 80 -6.30 -3.88 16.59
C PRO A 80 -6.17 -4.95 15.51
N VAL A 81 -7.08 -4.98 14.52
CA VAL A 81 -7.10 -5.98 13.42
C VAL A 81 -6.80 -5.37 12.05
N ARG A 82 -6.26 -4.15 12.05
CA ARG A 82 -6.04 -3.36 10.85
C ARG A 82 -5.07 -4.06 9.88
N PRO A 83 -5.28 -3.96 8.56
CA PRO A 83 -4.29 -4.39 7.58
C PRO A 83 -2.99 -3.60 7.73
N HIS A 84 -1.87 -4.19 7.31
CA HIS A 84 -0.57 -3.50 7.21
C HIS A 84 -0.02 -2.84 8.50
N GLN A 85 -0.43 -3.30 9.69
CA GLN A 85 0.11 -2.81 10.98
C GLN A 85 1.63 -2.85 11.07
N ARG A 86 2.30 -3.78 10.37
CA ARG A 86 3.77 -3.84 10.26
C ARG A 86 4.41 -2.58 9.68
N LEU A 87 3.64 -1.74 8.99
CA LEU A 87 4.12 -0.48 8.40
C LEU A 87 3.95 0.72 9.36
N PHE A 88 3.40 0.50 10.55
CA PHE A 88 3.26 1.56 11.55
C PHE A 88 4.64 2.10 11.94
N GLY A 89 4.81 3.42 11.82
CA GLY A 89 6.09 4.09 12.06
C GLY A 89 7.11 3.95 10.93
N ALA A 90 6.75 3.33 9.80
CA ALA A 90 7.60 3.33 8.62
C ALA A 90 7.67 4.72 8.01
N ASP A 91 8.84 5.09 7.48
CA ASP A 91 9.05 6.37 6.81
C ASP A 91 7.99 6.64 5.75
N MET A 92 7.56 7.90 5.66
CA MET A 92 6.59 8.33 4.67
C MET A 92 7.13 8.03 3.26
N PRO A 93 6.36 7.33 2.40
CA PRO A 93 6.82 6.95 1.07
C PRO A 93 7.03 8.17 0.21
N ALA A 94 8.00 8.11 -0.72
CA ALA A 94 8.37 9.23 -1.58
C ALA A 94 7.18 9.84 -2.33
N ALA A 95 6.19 9.02 -2.72
CA ALA A 95 4.99 9.47 -3.41
C ALA A 95 4.07 10.38 -2.58
N LEU A 96 4.15 10.32 -1.25
CA LEU A 96 3.38 11.18 -0.33
C LEU A 96 4.23 12.34 0.21
N ARG A 97 5.54 12.36 -0.05
CA ARG A 97 6.40 13.43 0.45
C ARG A 97 6.06 14.73 -0.29
N PRO A 98 5.80 15.83 0.42
CA PRO A 98 5.62 17.13 -0.24
C PRO A 98 6.91 17.45 -1.00
N GLN A 99 6.77 17.76 -2.29
CA GLN A 99 7.90 18.09 -3.15
C GLN A 99 8.41 19.47 -2.76
N THR A 100 9.42 19.48 -1.87
CA THR A 100 10.18 20.64 -1.38
C THR A 100 9.39 21.72 -0.62
N PRO A 101 10.00 22.35 0.40
CA PRO A 101 9.38 23.48 1.06
C PRO A 101 9.22 24.60 0.03
N VAL A 102 8.00 25.10 -0.12
CA VAL A 102 7.80 26.46 -0.61
C VAL A 102 8.55 27.33 0.39
N SER A 103 9.77 27.73 0.06
CA SER A 103 10.42 28.83 0.74
C SER A 103 9.49 30.01 0.55
N CYS A 104 8.74 30.37 1.60
CA CYS A 104 8.20 31.72 1.68
C CYS A 104 9.40 32.64 1.41
N PRO A 105 9.37 33.50 0.38
CA PRO A 105 10.45 34.46 0.20
C PRO A 105 10.54 35.23 1.50
N GLN A 106 11.68 35.11 2.18
CA GLN A 106 11.96 35.85 3.40
C GLN A 106 11.67 37.32 3.08
N GLY A 107 10.77 37.92 3.84
CA GLY A 107 10.24 39.24 3.54
C GLY A 107 11.35 40.22 3.20
N ALA A 108 11.20 40.90 2.05
CA ALA A 108 12.03 42.06 1.74
C ALA A 108 11.96 43.05 2.93
N PRO A 109 13.09 43.63 3.38
CA PRO A 109 13.03 44.67 4.40
C PRO A 109 12.18 45.82 3.86
N ARG A 110 11.09 46.16 4.56
CA ARG A 110 10.30 47.36 4.28
C ARG A 110 11.20 48.57 4.48
N SER A 111 11.56 49.24 3.40
CA SER A 111 12.36 50.46 3.36
C SER A 111 11.55 51.69 3.80
N ASP A 112 10.80 51.57 4.90
CA ASP A 112 10.01 52.66 5.48
C ASP A 112 10.60 53.04 6.85
N ALA A 113 11.71 53.78 6.82
CA ALA A 113 12.15 54.59 7.95
C ALA A 113 11.90 56.08 7.58
N PRO A 114 10.97 56.78 8.25
CA PRO A 114 10.76 58.20 8.02
C PRO A 114 11.73 59.09 8.82
N ALA A 115 12.15 60.16 8.14
CA ALA A 115 12.79 61.43 8.54
C ALA A 115 14.26 61.41 8.99
#